data_AF-A0AAJ6ZCA9-F1
#
_entry.id   AF-A0AAJ6ZCA9-F1
#
_cell.length_a   1.000
_cell.length_b   1.000
_cell.length_c   1.000
_cell.angle_alpha   90.00
_cell.angle_beta   90.00
_cell.angle_gamma   90.00
#
_symmetry.space_group_name_H-M   'P 1'
#
loop_
_entity.id
_entity.type
_entity.pdbx_description
1 polymer ?
#
loop_
_entity_poly.entity_id
_entity_poly.type
_entity_poly.pdbx_seq_one_letter_code
_entity_poly.pdbx_strand_id
1 'polypeptide(L)'
;MRMRYVQFCLVLIFKNLGAAVYFCFGVSGWARARWRRRWRGARDDKRSPTPTRTPTPTRSAPASAALSAAAPRRRTARIMLNMKLKERLALAISALLVLFTLMLVVDIQMDYGISGHRVPLHGRVRIGDDQDKGRSAYIEFRKRFLQKSNGSNGSREFEQSAPSETSGGGEAEPRTPAPPVDHYEDLVKIINSQLTGNNEDHPVVVPPHHDLNVLRPENPTIGEMEDLEPSVNASNLEKFQLRIAQHELYEDGEPLVDAVLKDMATLPILHAEQKEGGTQLKLIIDYPNGIQALFKPMRFARDVQTLPNHFYFSDYERHNAEIAAFHLDRILGFRRAMPVIGRVLNMTTEIYDVTEGDILRTFFVSPANNFCFHGKCSYYCDTGHAICGNPDMLEGSFAAFLPSPDLAERKVWRHPWRRSYHKRRKAQWELQSDYCDTVRSTPPYDSGRRLLDLMDMSIFDFLTGNMDRHHYETFKMFGNDTFTLHLDQGRAFGKAFHDELSILAPLLQCCIVRHTTLAALLKFHNGDPLSKVLRESMNADPVSPILWEPHLAAVDRRIGLILDAIRKCIEKAENPLQDEVNDFV
;
A
#
# COMPACT_ATOMS: atom_id res chain seq x y z
N MET A 1 -15.48 1.73 35.55
CA MET A 1 -14.79 1.16 36.73
C MET A 1 -13.39 0.54 36.43
N ARG A 2 -13.17 -0.16 35.30
CA ARG A 2 -11.91 -0.91 35.03
C ARG A 2 -10.60 -0.08 35.03
N MET A 3 -10.57 1.16 34.52
CA MET A 3 -9.32 1.94 34.39
C MET A 3 -8.55 2.18 35.69
N ARG A 4 -9.24 2.41 36.82
CA ARG A 4 -8.57 2.64 38.12
C ARG A 4 -7.77 1.43 38.62
N TYR A 5 -8.15 0.21 38.21
CA TYR A 5 -7.41 -1.01 38.59
C TYR A 5 -6.06 -1.11 37.87
N VAL A 6 -6.02 -0.81 36.57
CA VAL A 6 -4.78 -0.86 35.76
C VAL A 6 -3.76 0.15 36.28
N GLN A 7 -4.20 1.38 36.58
CA GLN A 7 -3.35 2.44 37.12
C GLN A 7 -2.79 2.07 38.51
N PHE A 8 -3.58 1.43 39.36
CA PHE A 8 -3.13 0.93 40.68
C PHE A 8 -2.10 -0.21 40.56
N CYS A 9 -2.31 -1.14 39.63
CA CYS A 9 -1.34 -2.20 39.34
C CYS A 9 -0.01 -1.66 38.80
N LEU A 10 -0.02 -0.68 37.90
CA LEU A 10 1.20 -0.05 37.38
C LEU A 10 2.01 0.65 38.47
N VAL A 11 1.35 1.40 39.37
CA VAL A 11 2.03 2.05 40.52
C VAL A 11 2.65 1.02 41.47
N LEU A 12 1.99 -0.14 41.68
CA LEU A 12 2.55 -1.25 42.45
C LEU A 12 3.76 -1.90 41.78
N ILE A 13 3.76 -2.04 40.45
CA ILE A 13 4.90 -2.59 39.69
C ILE A 13 6.12 -1.64 39.80
N PHE A 14 5.94 -0.34 39.51
CA PHE A 14 7.03 0.63 39.58
C PHE A 14 7.62 0.77 41.00
N LYS A 15 6.79 0.77 42.06
CA LYS A 15 7.30 0.79 43.45
C LYS A 15 8.15 -0.44 43.80
N ASN A 16 7.84 -1.61 43.26
CA ASN A 16 8.63 -2.83 43.51
C ASN A 16 9.94 -2.88 42.71
N LEU A 17 9.99 -2.37 41.47
CA LEU A 17 11.26 -2.24 40.75
C LEU A 17 12.25 -1.31 41.47
N GLY A 18 11.78 -0.17 41.98
CA GLY A 18 12.63 0.77 42.73
C GLY A 18 13.30 0.12 43.96
N ALA A 19 12.55 -0.70 44.70
CA ALA A 19 13.07 -1.45 45.84
C ALA A 19 14.11 -2.51 45.43
N ALA A 20 13.90 -3.21 44.31
CA ALA A 20 14.84 -4.21 43.80
C ALA A 20 16.19 -3.60 43.37
N VAL A 21 16.18 -2.42 42.73
CA VAL A 21 17.42 -1.71 42.35
C VAL A 21 18.18 -1.25 43.60
N TYR A 22 17.49 -0.69 44.60
CA TYR A 22 18.11 -0.29 45.87
C TYR A 22 18.80 -1.45 46.59
N PHE A 23 18.19 -2.65 46.58
CA PHE A 23 18.75 -3.84 47.23
C PHE A 23 20.01 -4.38 46.53
N CYS A 24 20.14 -4.20 45.21
CA CYS A 24 21.30 -4.67 44.43
C CYS A 24 22.55 -3.78 44.55
N PHE A 25 22.39 -2.49 44.86
CA PHE A 25 23.52 -1.54 44.99
C PHE A 25 23.86 -1.14 46.44
N GLY A 26 23.06 -1.58 47.42
CA GLY A 26 23.13 -1.14 48.82
C GLY A 26 24.30 -1.65 49.69
N VAL A 27 25.43 -2.13 49.13
CA VAL A 27 26.58 -2.62 49.91
C VAL A 27 27.95 -2.15 49.38
N SER A 28 28.15 -0.83 49.30
CA SER A 28 29.48 -0.23 49.35
C SER A 28 29.41 1.17 49.95
N GLY A 29 30.14 1.44 51.04
CA GLY A 29 29.94 2.68 51.82
C GLY A 29 30.94 2.97 52.94
N TRP A 30 32.07 2.25 53.00
CA TRP A 30 33.16 2.52 53.96
C TRP A 30 34.53 2.47 53.24
N ALA A 31 35.53 3.13 53.86
CA ALA A 31 36.91 3.32 53.38
C ALA A 31 37.09 4.22 52.14
N ARG A 32 37.56 5.45 52.39
CA ARG A 32 38.19 6.34 51.39
C ARG A 32 39.65 5.90 51.16
N ALA A 33 40.21 6.26 50.00
CA ALA A 33 41.53 6.90 49.81
C ALA A 33 42.46 6.28 48.73
N ARG A 34 43.39 7.13 48.26
CA ARG A 34 44.61 6.85 47.47
C ARG A 34 44.44 6.37 46.02
N TRP A 35 44.26 7.35 45.13
CA TRP A 35 45.06 7.39 43.89
C TRP A 35 46.56 7.33 44.22
N ARG A 36 47.35 6.49 43.52
CA ARG A 36 48.69 6.83 42.94
C ARG A 36 49.44 5.62 42.37
N ARG A 37 49.74 5.66 41.06
CA ARG A 37 50.73 4.81 40.32
C ARG A 37 50.33 3.31 40.25
N ARG A 38 50.94 2.46 39.41
CA ARG A 38 52.10 2.63 38.51
C ARG A 38 51.95 1.76 37.25
N TRP A 39 52.46 2.25 36.11
CA TRP A 39 52.61 1.48 34.85
C TRP A 39 53.94 0.69 34.82
N ARG A 40 54.07 -0.25 33.87
CA ARG A 40 55.15 -1.27 33.70
C ARG A 40 55.01 -2.51 34.61
N GLY A 41 55.17 -3.75 34.13
CA GLY A 41 55.23 -4.21 32.73
C GLY A 41 55.90 -5.58 32.50
N ALA A 42 55.79 -6.06 31.26
CA ALA A 42 56.64 -7.05 30.55
C ALA A 42 56.58 -8.56 30.89
N ARG A 43 56.43 -9.38 29.83
CA ARG A 43 57.11 -10.68 29.51
C ARG A 43 56.87 -11.89 30.46
N ASP A 44 56.98 -13.18 30.09
CA ASP A 44 57.16 -13.99 28.85
C ASP A 44 56.89 -15.48 29.25
N ASP A 45 56.73 -16.54 28.44
CA ASP A 45 56.47 -16.82 27.00
C ASP A 45 56.29 -18.38 26.84
N LYS A 46 55.98 -18.90 25.63
CA LYS A 46 56.13 -20.29 25.10
C LYS A 46 55.07 -21.40 25.33
N ARG A 47 54.52 -21.83 24.17
CA ARG A 47 54.42 -23.21 23.60
C ARG A 47 53.31 -24.22 23.98
N SER A 48 52.68 -24.72 22.91
CA SER A 48 51.92 -25.99 22.73
C SER A 48 52.86 -27.12 22.20
N PRO A 49 52.44 -28.32 21.70
CA PRO A 49 51.10 -28.93 21.43
C PRO A 49 50.91 -30.28 22.21
N THR A 50 50.26 -31.41 21.83
CA THR A 50 49.64 -31.99 20.60
C THR A 50 48.62 -33.11 20.98
N PRO A 51 47.62 -33.52 20.15
CA PRO A 51 46.53 -34.44 20.57
C PRO A 51 46.28 -35.72 19.70
N THR A 52 45.46 -36.66 20.20
CA THR A 52 44.66 -37.70 19.49
C THR A 52 43.43 -38.08 20.38
N ARG A 53 42.18 -38.29 19.93
CA ARG A 53 41.55 -39.35 19.06
C ARG A 53 41.70 -40.77 19.66
N THR A 54 40.68 -41.66 19.76
CA THR A 54 39.37 -41.85 19.05
C THR A 54 38.35 -42.66 19.95
N PRO A 55 37.08 -42.99 19.56
CA PRO A 55 35.95 -43.18 20.53
C PRO A 55 35.09 -44.49 20.43
N THR A 56 33.92 -44.50 21.13
CA THR A 56 32.64 -45.27 20.88
C THR A 56 32.58 -46.79 21.17
N PRO A 57 31.38 -47.48 21.20
CA PRO A 57 29.97 -47.10 21.53
C PRO A 57 29.21 -48.15 22.43
N THR A 58 27.85 -48.14 22.41
CA THR A 58 26.83 -49.19 22.80
C THR A 58 26.47 -49.41 24.30
N ARG A 59 25.27 -49.89 24.70
CA ARG A 59 23.85 -49.86 24.18
C ARG A 59 22.87 -50.34 25.28
N SER A 60 21.56 -50.18 25.05
CA SER A 60 20.39 -50.91 25.62
C SER A 60 19.78 -50.49 26.98
N ALA A 61 18.44 -50.47 27.00
CA ALA A 61 17.57 -50.57 28.18
C ALA A 61 16.98 -52.01 28.27
N PRO A 62 16.17 -52.34 29.31
CA PRO A 62 14.72 -52.24 29.12
C PRO A 62 13.96 -51.69 30.36
N ALA A 63 12.63 -51.83 30.40
CA ALA A 63 11.74 -51.17 31.35
C ALA A 63 10.95 -52.12 32.29
N SER A 64 10.42 -51.57 33.38
CA SER A 64 9.32 -52.11 34.19
C SER A 64 8.51 -50.95 34.80
N ALA A 65 7.35 -51.21 35.44
CA ALA A 65 6.26 -50.24 35.49
C ALA A 65 5.59 -49.99 36.86
N ALA A 66 4.87 -48.85 36.90
CA ALA A 66 3.62 -48.57 37.64
C ALA A 66 3.65 -48.03 39.10
N LEU A 67 2.65 -47.15 39.33
CA LEU A 67 1.92 -46.84 40.59
C LEU A 67 2.58 -46.02 41.72
N SER A 68 2.50 -44.69 41.55
CA SER A 68 1.81 -43.74 42.47
C SER A 68 2.14 -43.71 43.98
N ALA A 69 2.87 -42.66 44.42
CA ALA A 69 2.72 -42.07 45.75
C ALA A 69 3.03 -40.54 45.76
N ALA A 70 2.52 -39.85 46.79
CA ALA A 70 2.43 -38.39 46.95
C ALA A 70 3.68 -37.52 46.70
N ALA A 71 3.46 -36.24 46.34
CA ALA A 71 4.49 -35.27 45.98
C ALA A 71 5.13 -34.51 47.16
N PRO A 72 6.46 -34.29 47.17
CA PRO A 72 7.14 -33.38 48.12
C PRO A 72 7.39 -31.99 47.50
N ARG A 73 6.43 -31.06 47.64
CA ARG A 73 6.46 -29.67 47.10
C ARG A 73 7.51 -28.74 47.77
N ARG A 74 8.61 -29.29 48.30
CA ARG A 74 9.62 -28.61 49.15
C ARG A 74 11.08 -28.71 48.65
N ARG A 75 11.38 -29.41 47.54
CA ARG A 75 12.78 -29.54 47.05
C ARG A 75 13.33 -28.33 46.27
N THR A 76 12.51 -27.62 45.50
CA THR A 76 12.96 -26.52 44.61
C THR A 76 13.57 -25.33 45.36
N ALA A 77 12.98 -24.91 46.48
CA ALA A 77 13.44 -23.74 47.24
C ALA A 77 14.88 -23.86 47.79
N ARG A 78 15.38 -25.09 48.03
CA ARG A 78 16.75 -25.31 48.52
C ARG A 78 17.82 -25.26 47.43
N ILE A 79 17.47 -25.32 46.15
CA ILE A 79 18.45 -25.34 45.06
C ILE A 79 19.00 -23.92 44.80
N MET A 80 18.12 -22.92 44.69
CA MET A 80 18.52 -21.54 44.36
C MET A 80 19.52 -20.91 45.35
N LEU A 81 19.49 -21.33 46.62
CA LEU A 81 20.39 -20.82 47.67
C LEU A 81 21.87 -21.18 47.44
N ASN A 82 22.17 -22.32 46.81
CA ASN A 82 23.55 -22.76 46.54
C ASN A 82 24.07 -22.43 45.13
N MET A 83 23.26 -21.81 44.26
CA MET A 83 23.68 -21.46 42.90
C MET A 83 24.69 -20.31 42.89
N LYS A 84 25.76 -20.46 42.09
CA LYS A 84 26.80 -19.43 41.92
C LYS A 84 26.23 -18.21 41.19
N LEU A 85 26.80 -17.03 41.41
CA LEU A 85 26.32 -15.76 40.83
C LEU A 85 26.13 -15.83 39.30
N LYS A 86 27.04 -16.50 38.59
CA LYS A 86 26.95 -16.72 37.13
C LYS A 86 25.71 -17.52 36.72
N GLU A 87 25.31 -18.51 37.51
CA GLU A 87 24.15 -19.38 37.24
C GLU A 87 22.85 -18.63 37.52
N ARG A 88 22.82 -17.81 38.59
CA ARG A 88 21.69 -16.89 38.87
C ARG A 88 21.53 -15.83 37.77
N LEU A 89 22.64 -15.26 37.29
CA LEU A 89 22.64 -14.29 36.19
C LEU A 89 22.16 -14.93 34.88
N ALA A 90 22.60 -16.15 34.56
CA ALA A 90 22.13 -16.90 33.40
C ALA A 90 20.62 -17.17 33.47
N LEU A 91 20.09 -17.60 34.61
CA LEU A 91 18.65 -17.78 34.80
C LEU A 91 17.88 -16.45 34.67
N ALA A 92 18.41 -15.34 35.18
CA ALA A 92 17.78 -14.02 35.05
C ALA A 92 17.73 -13.55 33.59
N ILE A 93 18.82 -13.72 32.83
CA ILE A 93 18.88 -13.38 31.40
C ILE A 93 17.94 -14.27 30.58
N SER A 94 17.91 -15.58 30.84
CA SER A 94 16.95 -16.49 30.18
C SER A 94 15.50 -16.15 30.50
N ALA A 95 15.19 -15.79 31.75
CA ALA A 95 13.85 -15.34 32.14
C ALA A 95 13.48 -14.02 31.46
N LEU A 96 14.42 -13.07 31.36
CA LEU A 96 14.23 -11.80 30.64
C LEU A 96 13.99 -12.02 29.14
N LEU A 97 14.75 -12.91 28.50
CA LEU A 97 14.55 -13.28 27.09
C LEU A 97 13.20 -13.95 26.84
N VAL A 98 12.74 -14.82 27.75
CA VAL A 98 11.40 -15.42 27.67
C VAL A 98 10.30 -14.37 27.89
N LEU A 99 10.49 -13.42 28.82
CA LEU A 99 9.53 -12.34 29.04
C LEU A 99 9.48 -11.34 27.88
N PHE A 100 10.63 -11.03 27.28
CA PHE A 100 10.76 -10.15 26.11
C PHE A 100 10.18 -10.80 24.84
N THR A 101 10.43 -12.09 24.60
CA THR A 101 9.79 -12.81 23.48
C THR A 101 8.29 -13.00 23.71
N LEU A 102 7.82 -13.18 24.95
CA LEU A 102 6.38 -13.13 25.27
C LEU A 102 5.78 -11.74 25.04
N MET A 103 6.48 -10.66 25.41
CA MET A 103 6.05 -9.29 25.10
C MET A 103 5.93 -9.08 23.59
N LEU A 104 6.97 -9.40 22.80
CA LEU A 104 6.91 -9.31 21.34
C LEU A 104 5.78 -10.17 20.74
N VAL A 105 5.54 -11.37 21.25
CA VAL A 105 4.43 -12.23 20.80
C VAL A 105 3.07 -11.64 21.15
N VAL A 106 2.92 -10.98 22.30
CA VAL A 106 1.68 -10.26 22.68
C VAL A 106 1.50 -9.00 21.83
N ASP A 107 2.55 -8.23 21.59
CA ASP A 107 2.55 -7.02 20.77
C ASP A 107 2.11 -7.35 19.34
N ILE A 108 2.75 -8.36 18.73
CA ILE A 108 2.35 -8.97 17.46
C ILE A 108 0.89 -9.46 17.48
N GLN A 109 0.41 -10.04 18.58
CA GLN A 109 -0.99 -10.51 18.67
C GLN A 109 -2.01 -9.37 18.83
N MET A 110 -1.62 -8.23 19.39
CA MET A 110 -2.44 -7.01 19.40
C MET A 110 -2.47 -6.35 18.02
N ASP A 111 -1.32 -6.24 17.33
CA ASP A 111 -1.24 -5.77 15.93
C ASP A 111 -2.03 -6.64 14.95
N TYR A 112 -2.17 -7.94 15.24
CA TYR A 112 -3.04 -8.86 14.50
C TYR A 112 -4.49 -8.90 14.99
N GLY A 113 -4.87 -8.08 15.98
CA GLY A 113 -6.26 -7.89 16.42
C GLY A 113 -6.95 -9.16 16.91
N ILE A 114 -6.22 -10.12 17.50
CA ILE A 114 -6.75 -11.47 17.78
C ILE A 114 -7.64 -11.48 19.04
N SER A 115 -8.81 -10.85 18.95
CA SER A 115 -9.97 -11.16 19.79
C SER A 115 -10.32 -12.64 19.61
N GLY A 116 -10.17 -13.41 20.68
CA GLY A 116 -9.84 -14.83 20.56
C GLY A 116 -10.93 -15.72 19.94
N HIS A 117 -10.67 -16.24 18.74
CA HIS A 117 -11.24 -17.49 18.22
C HIS A 117 -10.13 -18.38 17.65
N ARG A 118 -10.05 -19.65 18.10
CA ARG A 118 -9.02 -20.60 17.66
C ARG A 118 -9.47 -21.34 16.40
N VAL A 119 -8.95 -20.95 15.24
CA VAL A 119 -9.16 -21.70 13.98
C VAL A 119 -8.12 -22.84 13.87
N PRO A 120 -8.51 -24.08 13.54
CA PRO A 120 -7.57 -25.20 13.45
C PRO A 120 -6.50 -25.04 12.36
N LEU A 121 -5.24 -25.30 12.71
CA LEU A 121 -4.19 -25.54 11.73
C LEU A 121 -4.54 -26.84 10.96
N HIS A 122 -4.53 -26.79 9.63
CA HIS A 122 -4.97 -27.87 8.74
C HIS A 122 -6.48 -28.19 8.72
N GLY A 123 -7.34 -27.18 8.94
CA GLY A 123 -8.71 -27.24 8.44
C GLY A 123 -8.78 -27.15 6.90
N ARG A 124 -9.56 -28.02 6.25
CA ARG A 124 -10.01 -27.81 4.86
C ARG A 124 -10.82 -26.52 4.85
N VAL A 125 -10.49 -25.57 3.96
CA VAL A 125 -11.18 -24.26 3.93
C VAL A 125 -12.65 -24.50 3.57
N ARG A 126 -13.53 -24.42 4.57
CA ARG A 126 -14.95 -24.16 4.32
C ARG A 126 -15.04 -22.77 3.74
N ILE A 127 -15.58 -22.67 2.53
CA ILE A 127 -16.09 -21.41 2.01
C ILE A 127 -17.36 -21.13 2.83
N GLY A 128 -17.21 -20.35 3.89
CA GLY A 128 -18.34 -19.90 4.70
C GLY A 128 -19.07 -18.80 3.93
N ASP A 129 -20.11 -19.18 3.19
CA ASP A 129 -21.04 -18.27 2.48
C ASP A 129 -22.51 -18.59 2.84
N ASP A 130 -22.74 -19.51 3.78
CA ASP A 130 -24.07 -20.02 4.20
C ASP A 130 -24.71 -19.23 5.37
N GLN A 131 -24.04 -18.18 5.90
CA GLN A 131 -24.53 -17.40 7.05
C GLN A 131 -24.79 -15.91 6.78
N ASP A 132 -24.43 -15.39 5.61
CA ASP A 132 -24.82 -14.04 5.20
C ASP A 132 -25.81 -14.14 4.02
N LYS A 133 -27.10 -14.04 4.36
CA LYS A 133 -28.26 -14.15 3.45
C LYS A 133 -28.40 -12.97 2.46
N GLY A 134 -27.28 -12.35 2.05
CA GLY A 134 -27.27 -11.26 1.08
C GLY A 134 -27.44 -9.87 1.68
N ARG A 135 -27.21 -9.70 2.99
CA ARG A 135 -27.42 -8.45 3.75
C ARG A 135 -26.50 -7.28 3.35
N SER A 136 -25.67 -7.47 2.33
CA SER A 136 -24.52 -6.63 2.00
C SER A 136 -24.51 -6.24 0.54
N ALA A 137 -24.52 -4.92 0.27
CA ALA A 137 -24.36 -4.38 -1.07
C ALA A 137 -23.09 -4.91 -1.74
N TYR A 138 -21.98 -5.07 -1.01
CA TYR A 138 -20.76 -5.71 -1.53
C TYR A 138 -20.96 -7.16 -1.99
N ILE A 139 -21.68 -7.98 -1.22
CA ILE A 139 -21.93 -9.40 -1.57
C ILE A 139 -22.95 -9.51 -2.69
N GLU A 140 -24.02 -8.71 -2.66
CA GLU A 140 -25.08 -8.68 -3.69
C GLU A 140 -24.52 -8.18 -5.03
N PHE A 141 -23.82 -7.04 -5.04
CA PHE A 141 -23.14 -6.50 -6.22
C PHE A 141 -22.17 -7.52 -6.80
N ARG A 142 -21.32 -8.12 -5.95
CA ARG A 142 -20.41 -9.20 -6.36
C ARG A 142 -21.16 -10.40 -6.95
N LYS A 143 -22.29 -10.83 -6.38
CA LYS A 143 -23.12 -11.93 -6.90
C LYS A 143 -23.74 -11.55 -8.26
N ARG A 144 -24.33 -10.36 -8.40
CA ARG A 144 -24.91 -9.81 -9.65
C ARG A 144 -23.90 -9.81 -10.80
N PHE A 145 -22.68 -9.31 -10.58
CA PHE A 145 -21.66 -9.23 -11.63
C PHE A 145 -20.95 -10.56 -11.92
N LEU A 146 -20.71 -11.42 -10.93
CA LEU A 146 -20.18 -12.78 -11.18
C LEU A 146 -21.20 -13.69 -11.89
N GLN A 147 -22.49 -13.53 -11.63
CA GLN A 147 -23.54 -14.20 -12.39
C GLN A 147 -23.56 -13.69 -13.84
N LYS A 148 -23.42 -12.37 -14.05
CA LYS A 148 -23.34 -11.78 -15.40
C LYS A 148 -22.15 -12.31 -16.21
N SER A 149 -20.97 -12.49 -15.60
CA SER A 149 -19.80 -13.07 -16.29
C SER A 149 -19.96 -14.56 -16.63
N ASN A 150 -20.65 -15.35 -15.80
CA ASN A 150 -20.95 -16.75 -16.11
C ASN A 150 -22.15 -16.92 -17.07
N GLY A 151 -23.01 -15.92 -17.20
CA GLY A 151 -24.18 -15.93 -18.10
C GLY A 151 -23.89 -15.44 -19.52
N SER A 152 -22.77 -14.75 -19.75
CA SER A 152 -22.33 -14.32 -21.07
C SER A 152 -21.46 -15.37 -21.77
N ASN A 153 -21.71 -15.63 -23.06
CA ASN A 153 -20.85 -16.46 -23.94
C ASN A 153 -19.51 -15.78 -24.31
N GLY A 154 -18.85 -15.13 -23.35
CA GLY A 154 -17.63 -14.31 -23.54
C GLY A 154 -16.33 -15.10 -23.73
N SER A 155 -16.39 -16.28 -24.36
CA SER A 155 -15.27 -17.23 -24.50
C SER A 155 -15.20 -17.91 -25.87
N ARG A 156 -15.85 -17.33 -26.90
CA ARG A 156 -15.83 -17.85 -28.28
C ARG A 156 -15.62 -16.83 -29.40
N GLU A 157 -15.43 -15.56 -29.06
CA GLU A 157 -14.94 -14.53 -29.98
C GLU A 157 -13.66 -13.92 -29.39
N PHE A 158 -12.76 -13.44 -30.25
CA PHE A 158 -11.38 -13.00 -29.92
C PHE A 158 -10.37 -14.12 -29.55
N GLU A 159 -10.46 -15.27 -30.22
CA GLU A 159 -9.23 -15.92 -30.71
C GLU A 159 -9.17 -15.78 -32.25
N GLN A 160 -7.93 -15.67 -32.77
CA GLN A 160 -7.57 -15.58 -34.19
C GLN A 160 -8.00 -14.32 -34.96
N SER A 161 -7.01 -13.49 -35.30
CA SER A 161 -7.06 -12.52 -36.42
C SER A 161 -5.66 -12.33 -36.99
N ALA A 162 -5.00 -13.44 -37.36
CA ALA A 162 -3.93 -13.43 -38.34
C ALA A 162 -4.58 -13.51 -39.74
N PRO A 163 -4.13 -12.75 -40.75
CA PRO A 163 -4.79 -12.71 -42.04
C PRO A 163 -4.57 -14.00 -42.82
N SER A 164 -5.66 -14.69 -43.16
CA SER A 164 -5.70 -15.67 -44.23
C SER A 164 -6.84 -15.28 -45.18
N GLU A 165 -6.52 -15.15 -46.46
CA GLU A 165 -7.52 -14.87 -47.49
C GLU A 165 -8.36 -16.12 -47.76
N THR A 166 -9.68 -16.03 -47.65
CA THR A 166 -10.61 -16.84 -48.45
C THR A 166 -11.99 -16.17 -48.53
N SER A 167 -12.51 -16.05 -49.75
CA SER A 167 -13.82 -15.48 -50.03
C SER A 167 -14.93 -16.51 -49.85
N GLY A 168 -15.95 -16.19 -49.05
CA GLY A 168 -17.18 -16.99 -48.93
C GLY A 168 -18.32 -16.14 -48.37
N GLY A 169 -19.43 -16.02 -49.12
CA GLY A 169 -20.61 -15.29 -48.68
C GLY A 169 -21.49 -16.13 -47.75
N GLY A 170 -21.92 -15.54 -46.64
CA GLY A 170 -22.92 -16.06 -45.72
C GLY A 170 -23.79 -14.92 -45.21
N GLU A 171 -25.08 -15.19 -44.99
CA GLU A 171 -26.05 -14.16 -44.61
C GLU A 171 -25.82 -13.69 -43.16
N ALA A 172 -25.94 -12.39 -42.92
CA ALA A 172 -25.69 -11.81 -41.60
C ALA A 172 -26.89 -12.03 -40.67
N GLU A 173 -26.66 -12.66 -39.51
CA GLU A 173 -27.68 -12.72 -38.45
C GLU A 173 -28.09 -11.30 -37.98
N PRO A 174 -29.37 -11.07 -37.63
CA PRO A 174 -29.81 -9.78 -37.10
C PRO A 174 -29.17 -9.50 -35.74
N ARG A 175 -28.10 -8.68 -35.73
CA ARG A 175 -27.51 -8.16 -34.50
C ARG A 175 -28.58 -7.43 -33.69
N THR A 176 -28.89 -7.96 -32.51
CA THR A 176 -29.81 -7.33 -31.56
C THR A 176 -29.30 -5.93 -31.24
N PRO A 177 -30.15 -4.89 -31.23
CA PRO A 177 -29.72 -3.55 -30.82
C PRO A 177 -29.08 -3.60 -29.43
N ALA A 178 -27.98 -2.85 -29.25
CA ALA A 178 -27.39 -2.68 -27.93
C ALA A 178 -28.45 -2.07 -26.99
N PRO A 179 -28.50 -2.46 -25.70
CA PRO A 179 -29.38 -1.82 -24.73
C PRO A 179 -29.15 -0.30 -24.72
N PRO A 180 -30.21 0.51 -24.51
CA PRO A 180 -30.05 1.95 -24.35
C PRO A 180 -29.10 2.24 -23.17
N VAL A 181 -28.22 3.23 -23.34
CA VAL A 181 -27.29 3.66 -22.30
C VAL A 181 -28.07 4.28 -21.16
N ASP A 182 -27.80 3.84 -19.93
CA ASP A 182 -28.37 4.40 -18.72
C ASP A 182 -27.61 5.68 -18.36
N HIS A 183 -28.28 6.83 -18.41
CA HIS A 183 -27.66 8.12 -18.10
C HIS A 183 -27.68 8.46 -16.60
N TYR A 184 -28.09 7.55 -15.72
CA TYR A 184 -28.11 7.74 -14.27
C TYR A 184 -28.84 9.01 -13.83
N GLU A 185 -29.99 9.29 -14.47
CA GLU A 185 -30.88 10.44 -14.23
C GLU A 185 -31.35 10.57 -12.76
N ASP A 186 -31.37 9.46 -12.03
CA ASP A 186 -31.54 9.39 -10.58
C ASP A 186 -30.37 10.04 -9.82
N LEU A 187 -29.13 9.67 -10.16
CA LEU A 187 -27.92 10.23 -9.54
C LEU A 187 -27.71 11.70 -9.94
N VAL A 188 -28.04 12.06 -11.18
CA VAL A 188 -28.00 13.45 -11.67
C VAL A 188 -28.97 14.34 -10.87
N LYS A 189 -30.16 13.85 -10.50
CA LYS A 189 -31.12 14.59 -9.65
C LYS A 189 -30.59 14.82 -8.25
N ILE A 190 -29.88 13.87 -7.66
CA ILE A 190 -29.26 14.03 -6.32
C ILE A 190 -28.22 15.16 -6.36
N ILE A 191 -27.31 15.14 -7.33
CA ILE A 191 -26.31 16.19 -7.57
C ILE A 191 -26.98 17.56 -7.77
N ASN A 192 -27.94 17.65 -8.69
CA ASN A 192 -28.65 18.90 -8.97
C ASN A 192 -29.45 19.41 -7.75
N SER A 193 -29.95 18.53 -6.89
CA SER A 193 -30.65 18.94 -5.66
C SER A 193 -29.69 19.61 -4.68
N GLN A 194 -28.55 18.99 -4.41
CA GLN A 194 -27.53 19.54 -3.50
C GLN A 194 -26.97 20.87 -4.01
N LEU A 195 -26.78 21.03 -5.32
CA LEU A 195 -26.42 22.33 -5.92
C LEU A 195 -27.48 23.43 -5.74
N THR A 196 -28.72 23.09 -5.36
CA THR A 196 -29.80 24.06 -5.04
C THR A 196 -30.05 24.25 -3.55
N GLY A 197 -29.23 23.67 -2.67
CA GLY A 197 -29.44 23.73 -1.21
C GLY A 197 -30.51 22.76 -0.69
N ASN A 198 -30.80 21.69 -1.44
CA ASN A 198 -31.78 20.66 -1.11
C ASN A 198 -31.10 19.29 -1.00
N ASN A 199 -31.65 18.37 -0.19
CA ASN A 199 -31.10 17.01 -0.02
C ASN A 199 -29.67 17.00 0.58
N GLU A 200 -29.42 17.89 1.55
CA GLU A 200 -28.10 18.06 2.17
C GLU A 200 -27.75 16.90 3.13
N ASP A 201 -28.73 16.38 3.87
CA ASP A 201 -28.59 15.21 4.77
C ASP A 201 -28.63 13.86 4.02
N HIS A 202 -28.23 13.81 2.74
CA HIS A 202 -28.38 12.61 1.92
C HIS A 202 -27.44 11.47 2.38
N PRO A 203 -27.97 10.27 2.71
CA PRO A 203 -27.21 9.25 3.45
C PRO A 203 -26.01 8.64 2.71
N VAL A 204 -25.93 8.80 1.38
CA VAL A 204 -24.87 8.20 0.54
C VAL A 204 -23.99 9.24 -0.16
N VAL A 205 -24.48 10.46 -0.41
CA VAL A 205 -23.75 11.47 -1.20
C VAL A 205 -23.54 12.70 -0.33
N VAL A 206 -22.30 12.87 0.14
CA VAL A 206 -21.92 14.00 1.00
C VAL A 206 -21.87 15.27 0.14
N PRO A 207 -22.69 16.30 0.45
CA PRO A 207 -22.78 17.51 -0.35
C PRO A 207 -21.51 18.37 -0.24
N PRO A 208 -21.28 19.31 -1.17
CA PRO A 208 -20.04 20.08 -1.23
C PRO A 208 -19.74 20.87 0.05
N HIS A 209 -20.75 21.48 0.68
CA HIS A 209 -20.55 22.26 1.91
C HIS A 209 -20.31 21.41 3.18
N HIS A 210 -20.40 20.08 3.08
CA HIS A 210 -19.90 19.16 4.13
C HIS A 210 -18.57 18.50 3.77
N ASP A 211 -18.04 18.69 2.56
CA ASP A 211 -16.70 18.21 2.19
C ASP A 211 -15.63 19.28 2.46
N LEU A 212 -14.68 18.93 3.32
CA LEU A 212 -13.53 19.78 3.66
C LEU A 212 -12.56 19.99 2.48
N ASN A 213 -12.80 19.48 1.25
CA ASN A 213 -12.07 19.96 0.06
C ASN A 213 -12.67 21.22 -0.55
N VAL A 214 -13.98 21.45 -0.35
CA VAL A 214 -14.73 22.55 -0.98
C VAL A 214 -14.94 23.68 0.01
N LEU A 215 -15.20 23.34 1.28
CA LEU A 215 -14.91 24.28 2.36
C LEU A 215 -13.39 24.49 2.44
N ARG A 216 -12.93 25.64 1.96
CA ARG A 216 -11.57 26.17 2.19
C ARG A 216 -11.66 27.39 3.15
N PRO A 217 -11.81 27.22 4.48
CA PRO A 217 -11.75 28.36 5.40
C PRO A 217 -10.34 28.96 5.40
N GLU A 218 -9.36 28.07 5.50
CA GLU A 218 -7.92 28.28 5.42
C GLU A 218 -7.37 27.04 4.69
N ASN A 219 -6.37 27.18 3.82
CA ASN A 219 -5.73 26.06 3.09
C ASN A 219 -4.20 26.29 3.07
N PRO A 220 -3.55 26.27 4.25
CA PRO A 220 -2.15 26.67 4.37
C PRO A 220 -1.22 25.73 3.59
N THR A 221 -0.18 26.32 3.03
CA THR A 221 0.88 25.63 2.29
C THR A 221 2.04 25.21 3.20
N ILE A 222 2.90 24.31 2.72
CA ILE A 222 4.12 23.89 3.44
C ILE A 222 5.03 25.09 3.72
N GLY A 223 5.14 26.05 2.78
CA GLY A 223 5.88 27.28 2.98
C GLY A 223 5.33 28.15 4.11
N GLU A 224 4.00 28.37 4.14
CA GLU A 224 3.34 29.15 5.19
C GLU A 224 3.39 28.46 6.57
N MET A 225 3.38 27.12 6.62
CA MET A 225 3.45 26.36 7.87
C MET A 225 4.84 26.34 8.53
N GLU A 226 5.91 26.52 7.74
CA GLU A 226 7.31 26.49 8.20
C GLU A 226 7.98 27.88 8.18
N ASP A 227 7.23 28.95 7.90
CA ASP A 227 7.74 30.33 7.66
C ASP A 227 8.82 30.40 6.55
N LEU A 228 8.66 29.62 5.47
CA LEU A 228 9.63 29.49 4.37
C LEU A 228 9.16 30.08 3.03
N GLU A 229 9.92 31.06 2.55
CA GLU A 229 9.83 31.59 1.18
C GLU A 229 10.81 30.86 0.23
N PRO A 230 10.46 30.62 -1.05
CA PRO A 230 11.37 30.01 -2.03
C PRO A 230 12.64 30.84 -2.23
N SER A 231 13.79 30.18 -2.29
CA SER A 231 15.07 30.87 -2.50
C SER A 231 15.15 31.56 -3.87
N VAL A 232 16.02 32.58 -4.01
CA VAL A 232 16.19 33.34 -5.27
C VAL A 232 16.56 32.44 -6.45
N ASN A 233 17.30 31.36 -6.18
CA ASN A 233 17.71 30.35 -7.15
C ASN A 233 16.86 29.07 -7.09
N ALA A 234 15.69 29.11 -6.43
CA ALA A 234 14.89 27.94 -6.15
C ALA A 234 14.55 27.13 -7.40
N SER A 235 14.64 25.81 -7.31
CA SER A 235 14.19 24.93 -8.38
C SER A 235 12.67 24.99 -8.56
N ASN A 236 12.16 24.54 -9.71
CA ASN A 236 10.70 24.42 -9.88
C ASN A 236 10.12 23.38 -8.91
N LEU A 237 10.91 22.35 -8.54
CA LEU A 237 10.51 21.36 -7.55
C LEU A 237 10.44 21.96 -6.12
N GLU A 238 11.39 22.79 -5.72
CA GLU A 238 11.38 23.52 -4.43
C GLU A 238 10.15 24.43 -4.34
N LYS A 239 9.88 25.21 -5.39
CA LYS A 239 8.69 26.08 -5.50
C LYS A 239 7.38 25.29 -5.45
N PHE A 240 7.33 24.13 -6.11
CA PHE A 240 6.18 23.21 -6.08
C PHE A 240 5.99 22.62 -4.68
N GLN A 241 7.07 22.13 -4.05
CA GLN A 241 7.05 21.50 -2.73
C GLN A 241 6.58 22.46 -1.64
N LEU A 242 7.04 23.72 -1.66
CA LEU A 242 6.58 24.75 -0.71
C LEU A 242 5.10 25.13 -0.91
N ARG A 243 4.55 24.98 -2.13
CA ARG A 243 3.14 25.26 -2.46
C ARG A 243 2.17 24.11 -2.21
N ILE A 244 2.64 22.92 -1.85
CA ILE A 244 1.75 21.83 -1.43
C ILE A 244 0.88 22.31 -0.26
N ALA A 245 -0.43 22.15 -0.37
CA ALA A 245 -1.39 22.71 0.58
C ALA A 245 -2.07 21.63 1.44
N GLN A 246 -2.74 22.03 2.51
CA GLN A 246 -3.44 21.11 3.42
C GLN A 246 -4.45 20.19 2.71
N HIS A 247 -5.09 20.66 1.62
CA HIS A 247 -6.18 19.93 0.97
C HIS A 247 -5.83 19.29 -0.39
N GLU A 248 -4.70 19.65 -1.02
CA GLU A 248 -4.24 19.11 -2.32
C GLU A 248 -2.72 19.33 -2.55
N LEU A 249 -2.09 18.55 -3.44
CA LEU A 249 -0.67 18.74 -3.81
C LEU A 249 -0.42 19.99 -4.66
N TYR A 250 -1.40 20.38 -5.47
CA TYR A 250 -1.32 21.52 -6.39
C TYR A 250 -2.74 21.96 -6.77
N GLU A 251 -2.92 23.24 -7.07
CA GLU A 251 -4.20 23.76 -7.56
C GLU A 251 -4.46 23.40 -9.03
N ASP A 252 -5.72 23.51 -9.47
CA ASP A 252 -6.06 23.30 -10.87
C ASP A 252 -5.41 24.37 -11.76
N GLY A 253 -4.73 23.94 -12.83
CA GLY A 253 -3.97 24.81 -13.72
C GLY A 253 -2.63 25.35 -13.18
N GLU A 254 -2.10 24.88 -12.05
CA GLU A 254 -0.79 25.32 -11.49
C GLU A 254 0.37 25.09 -12.49
N PRO A 255 0.99 26.15 -13.07
CA PRO A 255 2.04 26.01 -14.08
C PRO A 255 3.33 25.35 -13.59
N LEU A 256 3.60 25.32 -12.28
CA LEU A 256 4.75 24.61 -11.72
C LEU A 256 4.68 23.10 -11.96
N VAL A 257 3.49 22.51 -12.09
CA VAL A 257 3.33 21.08 -12.43
C VAL A 257 4.04 20.78 -13.74
N ASP A 258 3.71 21.50 -14.81
CA ASP A 258 4.23 21.22 -16.14
C ASP A 258 5.68 21.73 -16.30
N ALA A 259 6.12 22.70 -15.48
CA ALA A 259 7.53 23.05 -15.34
C ALA A 259 8.38 21.91 -14.72
N VAL A 260 7.91 21.29 -13.63
CA VAL A 260 8.59 20.15 -12.98
C VAL A 260 8.64 18.93 -13.91
N LEU A 261 7.56 18.65 -14.65
CA LEU A 261 7.54 17.59 -15.67
C LEU A 261 8.58 17.85 -16.76
N LYS A 262 8.68 19.09 -17.26
CA LYS A 262 9.66 19.48 -18.28
C LYS A 262 11.10 19.38 -17.76
N ASP A 263 11.36 19.76 -16.51
CA ASP A 263 12.70 19.64 -15.90
C ASP A 263 13.14 18.17 -15.87
N MET A 264 12.32 17.25 -15.35
CA MET A 264 12.62 15.81 -15.33
C MET A 264 12.78 15.22 -16.75
N ALA A 265 11.99 15.70 -17.72
CA ALA A 265 12.07 15.24 -19.10
C ALA A 265 13.33 15.71 -19.84
N THR A 266 13.96 16.83 -19.45
CA THR A 266 14.99 17.50 -20.29
C THR A 266 16.31 17.83 -19.61
N LEU A 267 16.40 17.87 -18.28
CA LEU A 267 17.66 18.16 -17.59
C LEU A 267 18.65 16.99 -17.71
N PRO A 268 19.98 17.25 -17.74
CA PRO A 268 20.98 16.20 -17.66
C PRO A 268 20.93 15.51 -16.29
N ILE A 269 21.03 14.19 -16.26
CA ILE A 269 21.20 13.45 -15.01
C ILE A 269 22.64 13.64 -14.52
N LEU A 270 22.80 14.02 -13.26
CA LEU A 270 24.12 14.20 -12.63
C LEU A 270 24.54 12.96 -11.84
N HIS A 271 23.58 12.29 -11.21
CA HIS A 271 23.81 11.06 -10.45
C HIS A 271 22.59 10.14 -10.53
N ALA A 272 22.83 8.84 -10.46
CA ALA A 272 21.81 7.83 -10.28
C ALA A 272 22.24 6.84 -9.18
N GLU A 273 21.41 6.67 -8.16
CA GLU A 273 21.62 5.64 -7.14
C GLU A 273 20.43 4.68 -7.05
N GLN A 274 20.61 3.53 -6.41
CA GLN A 274 19.51 2.60 -6.21
C GLN A 274 18.82 2.87 -4.88
N LYS A 275 17.49 3.09 -4.92
CA LYS A 275 16.73 3.30 -3.68
C LYS A 275 16.79 2.06 -2.78
N GLU A 276 17.26 2.22 -1.55
CA GLU A 276 17.23 1.18 -0.53
C GLU A 276 15.80 0.89 0.00
N GLY A 277 15.63 -0.32 0.55
CA GLY A 277 14.38 -0.79 1.16
C GLY A 277 13.24 -1.13 0.19
N GLY A 278 13.49 -1.08 -1.13
CA GLY A 278 12.50 -1.40 -2.15
C GLY A 278 12.13 -2.89 -2.23
N THR A 279 10.88 -3.18 -2.60
CA THR A 279 10.45 -4.51 -3.03
C THR A 279 11.05 -4.83 -4.40
N GLN A 280 10.72 -4.03 -5.41
CA GLN A 280 11.26 -4.09 -6.77
C GLN A 280 12.27 -2.95 -7.04
N LEU A 281 12.92 -3.01 -8.21
CA LEU A 281 13.95 -2.05 -8.63
C LEU A 281 13.39 -0.63 -8.85
N LYS A 282 13.94 0.33 -8.11
CA LYS A 282 13.67 1.78 -8.23
C LYS A 282 15.00 2.52 -8.10
N LEU A 283 15.26 3.51 -8.95
CA LEU A 283 16.44 4.38 -8.83
C LEU A 283 16.03 5.77 -8.31
N ILE A 284 16.95 6.45 -7.64
CA ILE A 284 16.88 7.88 -7.36
C ILE A 284 17.76 8.56 -8.41
N ILE A 285 17.22 9.61 -9.03
CA ILE A 285 17.85 10.37 -10.10
C ILE A 285 18.02 11.80 -9.63
N ASP A 286 19.26 12.28 -9.60
CA ASP A 286 19.62 13.64 -9.21
C ASP A 286 19.91 14.49 -10.44
N TYR A 287 19.31 15.68 -10.48
CA TYR A 287 19.47 16.68 -11.51
C TYR A 287 20.17 17.94 -10.95
N PRO A 288 20.57 18.91 -11.80
CA PRO A 288 21.04 20.21 -11.32
C PRO A 288 20.05 20.90 -10.39
N ASN A 289 20.57 21.73 -9.49
CA ASN A 289 19.80 22.56 -8.55
C ASN A 289 18.91 21.77 -7.57
N GLY A 290 19.30 20.54 -7.21
CA GLY A 290 18.65 19.76 -6.15
C GLY A 290 17.30 19.14 -6.53
N ILE A 291 16.94 19.13 -7.82
CA ILE A 291 15.74 18.41 -8.30
C ILE A 291 16.03 16.90 -8.23
N GLN A 292 15.12 16.14 -7.62
CA GLN A 292 15.20 14.67 -7.53
C GLN A 292 13.97 14.00 -8.11
N ALA A 293 14.15 12.85 -8.77
CA ALA A 293 13.07 12.01 -9.27
C ALA A 293 13.26 10.54 -8.91
N LEU A 294 12.14 9.83 -8.69
CA LEU A 294 12.10 8.38 -8.51
C LEU A 294 11.88 7.73 -9.87
N PHE A 295 12.91 7.05 -10.38
CA PHE A 295 12.87 6.34 -11.65
C PHE A 295 12.39 4.90 -11.48
N LYS A 296 11.38 4.51 -12.27
CA LYS A 296 10.97 3.12 -12.47
C LYS A 296 11.21 2.73 -13.93
N PRO A 297 12.01 1.70 -14.23
CA PRO A 297 12.32 1.31 -15.60
C PRO A 297 11.17 0.56 -16.28
N MET A 298 11.11 0.65 -17.61
CA MET A 298 10.28 -0.21 -18.44
C MET A 298 10.76 -1.67 -18.35
N ARG A 299 9.81 -2.59 -18.17
CA ARG A 299 10.06 -4.04 -18.07
C ARG A 299 9.37 -4.86 -19.15
N PHE A 300 8.19 -4.43 -19.61
CA PHE A 300 7.37 -5.14 -20.60
C PHE A 300 6.70 -4.16 -21.56
N ALA A 301 6.26 -4.65 -22.72
CA ALA A 301 5.45 -3.89 -23.67
C ALA A 301 4.04 -3.57 -23.11
N ARG A 302 3.39 -2.56 -23.70
CA ARG A 302 2.14 -1.95 -23.19
C ARG A 302 0.94 -2.91 -23.14
N ASP A 303 0.98 -3.97 -23.94
CA ASP A 303 -0.03 -5.01 -24.12
C ASP A 303 0.15 -6.23 -23.18
N VAL A 304 1.30 -6.35 -22.51
CA VAL A 304 1.63 -7.49 -21.63
C VAL A 304 0.83 -7.42 -20.33
N GLN A 305 -0.29 -8.15 -20.28
CA GLN A 305 -1.14 -8.24 -19.09
C GLN A 305 -0.56 -9.15 -18.00
N THR A 306 -0.87 -8.81 -16.75
CA THR A 306 -0.58 -9.58 -15.56
C THR A 306 -1.28 -10.94 -15.62
N LEU A 307 -0.52 -12.03 -15.48
CA LEU A 307 -1.03 -13.38 -15.59
C LEU A 307 -2.20 -13.65 -14.61
N PRO A 308 -3.25 -14.40 -15.00
CA PRO A 308 -4.39 -14.68 -14.12
C PRO A 308 -4.01 -15.29 -12.77
N ASN A 309 -2.96 -16.13 -12.75
CA ASN A 309 -2.44 -16.82 -11.56
C ASN A 309 -1.52 -15.96 -10.67
N HIS A 310 -1.18 -14.72 -11.07
CA HIS A 310 -0.41 -13.81 -10.23
C HIS A 310 -1.30 -13.16 -9.18
N PHE A 311 -0.91 -13.29 -7.91
CA PHE A 311 -1.45 -12.47 -6.83
C PHE A 311 -0.91 -11.04 -6.94
N TYR A 312 -1.68 -10.06 -6.47
CA TYR A 312 -1.31 -8.64 -6.36
C TYR A 312 0.12 -8.43 -5.82
N PHE A 313 0.47 -9.11 -4.71
CA PHE A 313 1.80 -9.00 -4.10
C PHE A 313 2.96 -9.59 -4.93
N SER A 314 2.66 -10.37 -5.97
CA SER A 314 3.61 -10.95 -6.93
C SER A 314 3.58 -10.28 -8.30
N ASP A 315 2.81 -9.21 -8.48
CA ASP A 315 2.78 -8.52 -9.77
C ASP A 315 4.00 -7.60 -9.97
N TYR A 316 4.42 -7.43 -11.21
CA TYR A 316 5.52 -6.53 -11.55
C TYR A 316 5.07 -5.07 -11.48
N GLU A 317 5.98 -4.18 -11.08
CA GLU A 317 5.75 -2.75 -11.27
C GLU A 317 5.93 -2.36 -12.75
N ARG A 318 5.08 -1.43 -13.19
CA ARG A 318 4.96 -0.91 -14.55
C ARG A 318 5.17 0.60 -14.50
N HIS A 319 6.16 1.11 -15.22
CA HIS A 319 6.51 2.53 -15.20
C HIS A 319 5.40 3.40 -15.80
N ASN A 320 4.82 2.96 -16.92
CA ASN A 320 3.72 3.64 -17.61
C ASN A 320 2.42 3.70 -16.80
N ALA A 321 2.27 2.82 -15.80
CA ALA A 321 1.13 2.84 -14.89
C ALA A 321 1.20 4.01 -13.89
N GLU A 322 2.41 4.45 -13.48
CA GLU A 322 2.59 5.66 -12.66
C GLU A 322 2.21 6.92 -13.45
N ILE A 323 2.67 7.01 -14.71
CA ILE A 323 2.35 8.13 -15.62
C ILE A 323 0.83 8.21 -15.82
N ALA A 324 0.21 7.11 -16.26
CA ALA A 324 -1.23 7.07 -16.52
C ALA A 324 -2.07 7.38 -15.28
N ALA A 325 -1.64 6.94 -14.09
CA ALA A 325 -2.33 7.24 -12.84
C ALA A 325 -2.21 8.73 -12.46
N PHE A 326 -1.06 9.37 -12.64
CA PHE A 326 -0.92 10.82 -12.43
C PHE A 326 -1.83 11.64 -13.35
N HIS A 327 -1.89 11.32 -14.65
CA HIS A 327 -2.83 11.99 -15.57
C HIS A 327 -4.29 11.76 -15.15
N LEU A 328 -4.67 10.53 -14.77
CA LEU A 328 -6.01 10.22 -14.29
C LEU A 328 -6.38 10.96 -12.99
N ASP A 329 -5.44 11.09 -12.05
CA ASP A 329 -5.60 11.83 -10.79
C ASP A 329 -5.83 13.34 -11.03
N ARG A 330 -5.12 13.92 -12.01
CA ARG A 330 -5.32 15.31 -12.46
C ARG A 330 -6.73 15.48 -13.08
N ILE A 331 -7.11 14.59 -14.00
CA ILE A 331 -8.37 14.68 -14.77
C ILE A 331 -9.62 14.46 -13.91
N LEU A 332 -9.56 13.58 -12.90
CA LEU A 332 -10.62 13.38 -11.92
C LEU A 332 -10.72 14.53 -10.90
N GLY A 333 -9.78 15.49 -10.93
CA GLY A 333 -9.77 16.65 -10.04
C GLY A 333 -9.34 16.34 -8.60
N PHE A 334 -8.68 15.20 -8.37
CA PHE A 334 -8.18 14.84 -7.04
C PHE A 334 -6.93 15.64 -6.67
N ARG A 335 -5.95 15.74 -7.58
CA ARG A 335 -4.65 16.42 -7.39
C ARG A 335 -3.91 15.96 -6.13
N ARG A 336 -3.78 14.63 -5.97
CA ARG A 336 -3.14 13.92 -4.84
C ARG A 336 -2.00 13.00 -5.26
N ALA A 337 -1.75 12.83 -6.56
CA ALA A 337 -0.56 12.19 -7.11
C ALA A 337 0.52 13.22 -7.46
N MET A 338 1.79 12.92 -7.17
CA MET A 338 2.93 13.77 -7.58
C MET A 338 3.07 13.81 -9.11
N PRO A 339 3.69 14.87 -9.68
CA PRO A 339 4.04 14.91 -11.10
C PRO A 339 4.87 13.69 -11.52
N VAL A 340 4.43 12.97 -12.56
CA VAL A 340 5.16 11.85 -13.18
C VAL A 340 5.25 12.07 -14.69
N ILE A 341 6.45 11.94 -15.26
CA ILE A 341 6.68 12.01 -16.71
C ILE A 341 7.42 10.76 -17.23
N GLY A 342 7.20 10.40 -18.48
CA GLY A 342 8.03 9.45 -19.21
C GLY A 342 9.27 10.09 -19.82
N ARG A 343 10.37 9.32 -19.87
CA ARG A 343 11.59 9.66 -20.62
C ARG A 343 12.33 8.39 -21.04
N VAL A 344 12.98 8.44 -22.18
CA VAL A 344 13.93 7.41 -22.65
C VAL A 344 15.34 7.88 -22.30
N LEU A 345 16.12 7.00 -21.66
CA LEU A 345 17.53 7.23 -21.30
C LEU A 345 18.45 6.40 -22.18
N ASN A 346 19.68 6.89 -22.38
CA ASN A 346 20.80 6.03 -22.70
C ASN A 346 21.37 5.37 -21.43
N MET A 347 21.26 4.05 -21.29
CA MET A 347 21.67 3.33 -20.08
C MET A 347 23.17 3.44 -19.77
N THR A 348 24.02 3.68 -20.77
CA THR A 348 25.46 3.86 -20.54
C THR A 348 25.71 5.24 -19.94
N THR A 349 25.37 6.31 -20.66
CA THR A 349 25.74 7.68 -20.27
C THR A 349 24.85 8.33 -19.20
N GLU A 350 23.56 7.93 -19.11
CA GLU A 350 22.58 8.53 -18.17
C GLU A 350 22.22 7.61 -17.00
N ILE A 351 22.79 6.39 -16.94
CA ILE A 351 22.71 5.53 -15.75
C ILE A 351 24.11 5.06 -15.36
N TYR A 352 24.75 4.20 -16.14
CA TYR A 352 25.98 3.50 -15.74
C TYR A 352 27.14 4.46 -15.40
N ASP A 353 27.45 5.42 -16.27
CA ASP A 353 28.57 6.35 -16.10
C ASP A 353 28.34 7.37 -14.96
N VAL A 354 27.09 7.57 -14.53
CA VAL A 354 26.67 8.48 -13.44
C VAL A 354 26.27 7.73 -12.16
N THR A 355 26.35 6.39 -12.14
CA THR A 355 26.02 5.56 -10.98
C THR A 355 27.29 5.24 -10.18
N GLU A 356 27.18 5.21 -8.84
CA GLU A 356 28.28 4.77 -7.98
C GLU A 356 27.98 3.46 -7.22
N GLY A 357 29.02 2.91 -6.61
CA GLY A 357 28.89 1.87 -5.60
C GLY A 357 28.48 0.49 -6.13
N ASP A 358 27.63 -0.18 -5.36
CA ASP A 358 27.53 -1.65 -5.39
C ASP A 358 26.53 -2.17 -6.43
N ILE A 359 25.71 -1.29 -7.03
CA ILE A 359 24.80 -1.57 -8.16
C ILE A 359 25.56 -1.69 -9.50
N LEU A 360 26.70 -1.01 -9.68
CA LEU A 360 27.54 -1.13 -10.89
C LEU A 360 27.93 -2.58 -11.20
N ARG A 361 28.08 -3.41 -10.16
CA ARG A 361 28.38 -4.85 -10.26
C ARG A 361 27.24 -5.72 -10.80
N THR A 362 26.06 -5.13 -11.02
CA THR A 362 24.87 -5.81 -11.56
C THR A 362 24.64 -5.54 -13.04
N PHE A 363 25.47 -4.71 -13.67
CA PHE A 363 25.44 -4.45 -15.11
C PHE A 363 26.19 -5.55 -15.88
N PHE A 364 25.65 -5.93 -17.04
CA PHE A 364 26.23 -6.94 -17.93
C PHE A 364 25.73 -6.75 -19.37
N VAL A 365 26.39 -7.42 -20.32
CA VAL A 365 25.90 -7.55 -21.70
C VAL A 365 25.21 -8.90 -21.87
N SER A 366 24.00 -8.91 -22.38
CA SER A 366 23.21 -10.11 -22.64
C SER A 366 23.73 -10.91 -23.86
N PRO A 367 23.34 -12.19 -24.03
CA PRO A 367 23.65 -12.95 -25.24
C PRO A 367 23.11 -12.35 -26.55
N ALA A 368 22.15 -11.42 -26.47
CA ALA A 368 21.64 -10.64 -27.60
C ALA A 368 22.45 -9.36 -27.89
N ASN A 369 23.55 -9.12 -27.16
CA ASN A 369 24.36 -7.91 -27.20
C ASN A 369 23.66 -6.62 -26.72
N ASN A 370 22.53 -6.74 -26.00
CA ASN A 370 21.90 -5.62 -25.30
C ASN A 370 22.54 -5.43 -23.92
N PHE A 371 22.68 -4.18 -23.49
CA PHE A 371 23.17 -3.78 -22.18
C PHE A 371 22.05 -3.91 -21.14
N CYS A 372 22.37 -4.52 -19.99
CA CYS A 372 21.40 -4.93 -18.98
C CYS A 372 21.89 -4.66 -17.56
N PHE A 373 20.97 -4.51 -16.61
CA PHE A 373 21.25 -4.48 -15.18
C PHE A 373 20.09 -5.03 -14.36
N HIS A 374 20.35 -5.48 -13.13
CA HIS A 374 19.29 -6.04 -12.26
C HIS A 374 19.22 -5.42 -10.86
N GLY A 375 20.23 -4.68 -10.40
CA GLY A 375 20.24 -4.08 -9.07
C GLY A 375 20.13 -5.10 -7.92
N LYS A 376 19.71 -4.61 -6.75
CA LYS A 376 19.69 -5.28 -5.44
C LYS A 376 18.41 -4.93 -4.68
N CYS A 377 17.31 -5.59 -5.03
CA CYS A 377 16.02 -5.51 -4.33
C CYS A 377 15.53 -6.92 -3.96
N SER A 378 14.41 -7.00 -3.23
CA SER A 378 13.92 -8.29 -2.69
C SER A 378 13.06 -9.11 -3.68
N TYR A 379 12.53 -8.50 -4.73
CA TYR A 379 11.68 -9.12 -5.75
C TYR A 379 12.24 -8.79 -7.16
N TYR A 380 12.64 -9.82 -7.92
CA TYR A 380 12.98 -9.71 -9.34
C TYR A 380 14.19 -8.79 -9.66
N CYS A 381 15.17 -8.76 -8.76
CA CYS A 381 16.49 -8.14 -8.95
C CYS A 381 17.59 -9.21 -9.10
N ASP A 382 17.47 -10.03 -10.13
CA ASP A 382 18.41 -11.09 -10.50
C ASP A 382 18.57 -11.17 -12.01
N THR A 383 19.56 -11.94 -12.49
CA THR A 383 19.91 -12.04 -13.92
C THR A 383 18.76 -12.58 -14.80
N GLY A 384 17.84 -13.38 -14.26
CA GLY A 384 16.67 -13.89 -14.98
C GLY A 384 15.54 -12.86 -15.11
N HIS A 385 15.61 -11.77 -14.34
CA HIS A 385 14.63 -10.67 -14.32
C HIS A 385 15.30 -9.30 -14.54
N ALA A 386 16.46 -9.27 -15.19
CA ALA A 386 17.18 -8.04 -15.48
C ALA A 386 16.37 -7.10 -16.38
N ILE A 387 16.61 -5.79 -16.23
CA ILE A 387 16.19 -4.77 -17.17
C ILE A 387 17.26 -4.66 -18.25
N CYS A 388 16.86 -4.63 -19.52
CA CYS A 388 17.75 -4.52 -20.67
C CYS A 388 17.27 -3.42 -21.63
N GLY A 389 18.20 -2.68 -22.21
CA GLY A 389 17.91 -1.73 -23.27
C GLY A 389 17.77 -2.40 -24.64
N ASN A 390 17.69 -1.58 -25.70
CA ASN A 390 17.73 -2.06 -27.08
C ASN A 390 18.56 -1.13 -28.01
N PRO A 391 19.89 -1.33 -28.14
CA PRO A 391 20.71 -2.22 -27.32
C PRO A 391 20.96 -1.64 -25.91
N ASP A 392 20.99 -0.32 -25.79
CA ASP A 392 21.35 0.46 -24.60
C ASP A 392 20.32 1.56 -24.26
N MET A 393 19.34 1.83 -25.12
CA MET A 393 18.25 2.76 -24.81
C MET A 393 17.18 2.09 -23.93
N LEU A 394 16.73 2.79 -22.88
CA LEU A 394 15.76 2.31 -21.89
C LEU A 394 14.72 3.39 -21.55
N GLU A 395 13.46 3.06 -21.73
CA GLU A 395 12.34 3.89 -21.29
C GLU A 395 12.08 3.72 -19.77
N GLY A 396 11.59 4.76 -19.10
CA GLY A 396 11.09 4.67 -17.73
C GLY A 396 10.23 5.88 -17.34
N SER A 397 9.66 5.82 -16.15
CA SER A 397 8.88 6.92 -15.56
C SER A 397 9.62 7.56 -14.41
N PHE A 398 9.49 8.88 -14.32
CA PHE A 398 10.18 9.75 -13.38
C PHE A 398 9.12 10.47 -12.55
N ALA A 399 8.93 10.02 -11.31
CA ALA A 399 8.03 10.67 -10.37
C ALA A 399 8.81 11.70 -9.54
N ALA A 400 8.37 12.96 -9.55
CA ALA A 400 8.98 14.04 -8.79
C ALA A 400 9.01 13.70 -7.29
N PHE A 401 10.13 13.97 -6.62
CA PHE A 401 10.25 13.70 -5.19
C PHE A 401 9.29 14.56 -4.37
N LEU A 402 8.65 13.92 -3.38
CA LEU A 402 7.99 14.61 -2.27
C LEU A 402 9.03 15.40 -1.46
N PRO A 403 8.62 16.40 -0.65
CA PRO A 403 9.50 17.07 0.30
C PRO A 403 10.32 16.08 1.14
N SER A 404 11.51 16.50 1.55
CA SER A 404 12.34 15.73 2.48
C SER A 404 11.60 15.55 3.83
N PRO A 405 11.90 14.49 4.60
CA PRO A 405 11.31 14.31 5.93
C PRO A 405 11.59 15.47 6.90
N ASP A 406 12.69 16.22 6.67
CA ASP A 406 13.08 17.38 7.46
C ASP A 406 12.30 18.65 7.10
N LEU A 407 11.72 18.74 5.89
CA LEU A 407 10.87 19.86 5.45
C LEU A 407 9.38 19.58 5.66
N ALA A 408 8.92 18.35 5.42
CA ALA A 408 7.54 17.96 5.69
C ALA A 408 7.43 16.46 6.01
N GLU A 409 7.55 16.13 7.30
CA GLU A 409 7.53 14.73 7.74
C GLU A 409 6.18 14.07 7.39
N ARG A 410 6.24 12.93 6.69
CA ARG A 410 5.06 12.15 6.30
C ARG A 410 4.72 11.09 7.35
N LYS A 411 3.43 10.75 7.44
CA LYS A 411 2.91 9.67 8.26
C LYS A 411 2.37 8.56 7.37
N VAL A 412 2.99 7.39 7.46
CA VAL A 412 2.48 6.16 6.86
C VAL A 412 1.34 5.61 7.72
N TRP A 413 0.19 5.35 7.10
CA TRP A 413 -0.98 4.77 7.74
C TRP A 413 -1.29 3.39 7.13
N ARG A 414 -1.63 2.41 7.97
CA ARG A 414 -2.09 1.09 7.54
C ARG A 414 -3.52 1.20 7.01
N HIS A 415 -3.74 0.82 5.75
CA HIS A 415 -5.07 0.89 5.14
C HIS A 415 -6.03 -0.11 5.82
N PRO A 416 -7.29 0.25 6.16
CA PRO A 416 -8.23 -0.69 6.80
C PRO A 416 -8.52 -1.89 5.89
N TRP A 417 -8.83 -1.64 4.63
CA TRP A 417 -9.02 -2.65 3.58
C TRP A 417 -7.71 -3.23 3.02
N ARG A 418 -6.60 -3.16 3.76
CA ARG A 418 -5.36 -3.85 3.40
C ARG A 418 -5.63 -5.34 3.18
N ARG A 419 -5.24 -5.87 2.02
CA ARG A 419 -5.34 -7.31 1.70
C ARG A 419 -4.52 -8.18 2.64
N SER A 420 -4.69 -9.51 2.59
CA SER A 420 -4.02 -10.43 3.50
C SER A 420 -2.50 -10.60 3.26
N TYR A 421 -2.03 -10.37 2.03
CA TYR A 421 -0.68 -10.71 1.56
C TYR A 421 -0.30 -12.18 1.77
N HIS A 422 -1.30 -13.08 1.76
CA HIS A 422 -1.08 -14.51 2.03
C HIS A 422 -2.05 -15.41 1.25
N LYS A 423 -1.50 -16.28 0.39
CA LYS A 423 -2.14 -17.20 -0.57
C LYS A 423 -3.34 -18.04 -0.08
N ARG A 424 -3.57 -18.16 1.23
CA ARG A 424 -4.61 -19.00 1.86
C ARG A 424 -5.41 -18.31 2.98
N ARG A 425 -5.21 -17.01 3.21
CA ARG A 425 -5.97 -16.24 4.22
C ARG A 425 -6.72 -15.13 3.50
N LYS A 426 -7.99 -14.97 3.82
CA LYS A 426 -8.76 -13.75 3.56
C LYS A 426 -8.44 -12.70 4.63
N ALA A 427 -8.56 -11.42 4.29
CA ALA A 427 -8.63 -10.33 5.25
C ALA A 427 -10.02 -10.27 5.91
N GLN A 428 -10.15 -9.51 7.00
CA GLN A 428 -11.41 -9.42 7.76
C GLN A 428 -12.56 -8.85 6.91
N TRP A 429 -12.30 -7.79 6.13
CA TRP A 429 -13.25 -7.19 5.20
C TRP A 429 -13.66 -8.09 4.01
N GLU A 430 -12.92 -9.18 3.74
CA GLU A 430 -13.30 -10.21 2.75
C GLU A 430 -14.21 -11.31 3.34
N LEU A 431 -14.54 -11.19 4.64
CA LEU A 431 -15.33 -12.11 5.45
C LEU A 431 -16.50 -11.43 6.17
N GLN A 432 -16.44 -10.11 6.35
CA GLN A 432 -17.43 -9.31 7.06
C GLN A 432 -18.00 -8.24 6.13
N SER A 433 -19.32 -8.23 6.03
CA SER A 433 -20.15 -7.33 5.24
C SER A 433 -20.37 -5.97 5.90
N ASP A 434 -20.40 -5.97 7.23
CA ASP A 434 -20.53 -4.87 8.17
C ASP A 434 -19.18 -4.21 8.54
N TYR A 435 -18.09 -4.60 7.88
CA TYR A 435 -16.74 -4.21 8.28
C TYR A 435 -16.52 -2.68 8.39
N CYS A 436 -17.15 -1.88 7.52
CA CYS A 436 -17.03 -0.43 7.61
C CYS A 436 -17.65 0.16 8.89
N ASP A 437 -18.56 -0.54 9.58
CA ASP A 437 -19.15 -0.03 10.83
C ASP A 437 -18.13 -0.06 11.99
N THR A 438 -17.17 -0.97 11.92
CA THR A 438 -15.96 -0.94 12.77
C THR A 438 -14.96 0.13 12.33
N VAL A 439 -14.83 0.38 11.01
CA VAL A 439 -13.92 1.42 10.51
C VAL A 439 -14.43 2.82 10.87
N ARG A 440 -15.69 3.16 10.58
CA ARG A 440 -16.33 4.48 10.86
C ARG A 440 -16.49 4.80 12.34
N SER A 441 -16.11 3.89 13.23
CA SER A 441 -16.06 4.07 14.69
C SER A 441 -14.62 4.00 15.26
N THR A 442 -13.61 3.96 14.38
CA THR A 442 -12.18 3.88 14.73
C THR A 442 -11.45 5.16 14.27
N PRO A 443 -10.80 5.92 15.17
CA PRO A 443 -9.96 7.06 14.78
C PRO A 443 -8.85 6.67 13.80
N PRO A 444 -8.56 7.46 12.74
CA PRO A 444 -9.12 8.79 12.42
C PRO A 444 -10.24 8.73 11.36
N TYR A 445 -11.01 7.64 11.29
CA TYR A 445 -12.07 7.44 10.29
C TYR A 445 -13.48 7.72 10.85
N ASP A 446 -13.56 8.06 12.13
CA ASP A 446 -14.76 8.43 12.89
C ASP A 446 -15.11 9.91 12.79
N SER A 447 -14.25 10.70 12.16
CA SER A 447 -14.31 12.16 12.13
C SER A 447 -13.54 12.73 10.93
N GLY A 448 -13.90 13.95 10.52
CA GLY A 448 -13.21 14.68 9.44
C GLY A 448 -13.28 14.01 8.07
N ARG A 449 -12.33 14.37 7.20
CA ARG A 449 -12.32 13.99 5.77
C ARG A 449 -11.88 12.55 5.46
N ARG A 450 -11.23 11.86 6.40
CA ARG A 450 -10.37 10.71 6.08
C ARG A 450 -11.12 9.51 5.50
N LEU A 451 -12.34 9.21 5.96
CA LEU A 451 -13.08 8.06 5.44
C LEU A 451 -13.49 8.28 3.97
N LEU A 452 -13.90 9.50 3.60
CA LEU A 452 -14.18 9.89 2.22
C LEU A 452 -12.93 9.87 1.33
N ASP A 453 -11.77 10.24 1.87
CA ASP A 453 -10.49 10.14 1.15
C ASP A 453 -10.15 8.68 0.78
N LEU A 454 -10.57 7.70 1.59
CA LEU A 454 -10.44 6.29 1.25
C LEU A 454 -11.50 5.79 0.24
N MET A 455 -12.63 6.48 0.10
CA MET A 455 -13.62 6.20 -0.94
C MET A 455 -13.14 6.71 -2.31
N ASP A 456 -12.61 7.93 -2.38
CA ASP A 456 -11.96 8.45 -3.59
C ASP A 456 -10.80 7.54 -4.03
N MET A 457 -9.94 7.16 -3.07
CA MET A 457 -8.82 6.25 -3.32
C MET A 457 -9.29 4.86 -3.79
N SER A 458 -10.39 4.33 -3.25
CA SER A 458 -11.02 3.08 -3.69
C SER A 458 -11.56 3.17 -5.13
N ILE A 459 -12.19 4.30 -5.49
CA ILE A 459 -12.68 4.58 -6.84
C ILE A 459 -11.51 4.68 -7.83
N PHE A 460 -10.45 5.42 -7.45
CA PHE A 460 -9.23 5.60 -8.26
C PHE A 460 -8.46 4.29 -8.45
N ASP A 461 -8.24 3.53 -7.38
CA ASP A 461 -7.62 2.21 -7.43
C ASP A 461 -8.47 1.22 -8.26
N PHE A 462 -9.80 1.34 -8.26
CA PHE A 462 -10.65 0.49 -9.09
C PHE A 462 -10.60 0.85 -10.59
N LEU A 463 -10.69 2.15 -10.94
CA LEU A 463 -10.55 2.62 -12.33
C LEU A 463 -9.23 2.15 -12.95
N THR A 464 -8.14 2.27 -12.19
CA THR A 464 -6.80 1.81 -12.60
C THR A 464 -6.63 0.28 -12.52
N GLY A 465 -7.33 -0.38 -11.60
CA GLY A 465 -7.18 -1.80 -11.29
C GLY A 465 -6.07 -2.10 -10.27
N ASN A 466 -5.56 -1.10 -9.54
CA ASN A 466 -4.54 -1.26 -8.53
C ASN A 466 -5.06 -2.06 -7.32
N MET A 467 -4.49 -3.24 -7.08
CA MET A 467 -4.87 -4.10 -5.96
C MET A 467 -4.02 -3.92 -4.71
N ASP A 468 -2.91 -3.19 -4.77
CA ASP A 468 -1.81 -3.28 -3.80
C ASP A 468 -1.85 -2.21 -2.70
N ARG A 469 -2.98 -1.49 -2.55
CA ARG A 469 -3.22 -0.44 -1.53
C ARG A 469 -3.20 -0.98 -0.10
N HIS A 470 -2.00 -1.24 0.42
CA HIS A 470 -1.76 -1.70 1.79
C HIS A 470 -1.58 -0.58 2.82
N HIS A 471 -1.17 0.58 2.34
CA HIS A 471 -0.85 1.77 3.13
C HIS A 471 -1.26 3.01 2.32
N TYR A 472 -1.44 4.11 3.01
CA TYR A 472 -1.54 5.45 2.44
C TYR A 472 -0.70 6.41 3.29
N GLU A 473 -0.38 7.58 2.75
CA GLU A 473 0.41 8.59 3.45
C GLU A 473 -0.32 9.92 3.57
N THR A 474 0.01 10.70 4.60
CA THR A 474 -0.38 12.10 4.78
C THR A 474 0.81 12.90 5.29
N PHE A 475 0.84 14.22 5.09
CA PHE A 475 1.79 15.09 5.80
C PHE A 475 1.39 15.18 7.28
N LYS A 476 2.36 15.33 8.20
CA LYS A 476 2.08 15.41 9.64
C LYS A 476 1.69 16.82 10.11
N MET A 477 2.26 17.87 9.51
CA MET A 477 2.01 19.26 9.89
C MET A 477 0.52 19.63 9.81
N PHE A 478 -0.18 19.11 8.80
CA PHE A 478 -1.62 19.28 8.58
C PHE A 478 -2.50 18.32 9.43
N GLY A 479 -1.93 17.55 10.36
CA GLY A 479 -2.66 16.75 11.33
C GLY A 479 -3.47 15.58 10.75
N ASN A 480 -4.78 15.56 11.01
CA ASN A 480 -5.71 14.56 10.48
C ASN A 480 -6.50 15.07 9.27
N ASP A 481 -6.87 16.34 9.24
CA ASP A 481 -7.69 16.97 8.21
C ASP A 481 -6.87 17.41 6.99
N THR A 482 -6.08 16.46 6.49
CA THR A 482 -5.23 16.49 5.31
C THR A 482 -5.65 15.39 4.34
N PHE A 483 -5.46 15.65 3.05
CA PHE A 483 -5.67 14.65 1.99
C PHE A 483 -4.70 13.46 2.10
N THR A 484 -5.04 12.37 1.42
CA THR A 484 -4.23 11.15 1.31
C THR A 484 -3.42 11.14 0.01
N LEU A 485 -2.11 10.88 0.10
CA LEU A 485 -1.21 10.84 -1.04
C LEU A 485 -1.44 9.59 -1.91
N HIS A 486 -1.63 9.78 -3.21
CA HIS A 486 -1.94 8.73 -4.19
C HIS A 486 -0.65 8.09 -4.78
N LEU A 487 0.20 7.51 -3.94
CA LEU A 487 1.53 6.98 -4.31
C LEU A 487 1.53 5.50 -4.76
N ASP A 488 2.67 5.04 -5.32
CA ASP A 488 2.95 3.65 -5.75
C ASP A 488 1.82 3.03 -6.60
N GLN A 489 1.66 3.56 -7.82
CA GLN A 489 0.68 3.11 -8.80
C GLN A 489 1.25 2.07 -9.78
N GLY A 490 2.49 1.62 -9.62
CA GLY A 490 3.15 0.69 -10.53
C GLY A 490 2.44 -0.66 -10.71
N ARG A 491 1.48 -1.02 -9.84
CA ARG A 491 0.62 -2.22 -9.96
C ARG A 491 -0.80 -1.91 -10.49
N ALA A 492 -1.04 -0.68 -10.94
CA ALA A 492 -2.17 -0.32 -11.79
C ALA A 492 -2.03 -0.87 -13.21
N PHE A 493 -3.13 -0.86 -13.98
CA PHE A 493 -3.18 -1.23 -15.40
C PHE A 493 -2.57 -2.60 -15.71
N GLY A 494 -2.63 -3.54 -14.77
CA GLY A 494 -2.16 -4.92 -14.99
C GLY A 494 -3.10 -5.76 -15.87
N LYS A 495 -4.41 -5.48 -15.88
CA LYS A 495 -5.42 -6.23 -16.65
C LYS A 495 -6.45 -5.29 -17.27
N ALA A 496 -6.71 -5.45 -18.56
CA ALA A 496 -7.70 -4.67 -19.32
C ALA A 496 -9.06 -5.37 -19.38
N PHE A 497 -9.06 -6.71 -19.51
CA PHE A 497 -10.27 -7.53 -19.67
C PHE A 497 -10.78 -8.14 -18.35
N HIS A 498 -10.34 -7.61 -17.20
CA HIS A 498 -10.77 -8.03 -15.86
C HIS A 498 -10.98 -6.81 -14.98
N ASP A 499 -12.07 -6.78 -14.23
CA ASP A 499 -12.43 -5.69 -13.31
C ASP A 499 -12.48 -6.23 -11.89
N GLU A 500 -11.53 -5.81 -11.05
CA GLU A 500 -11.36 -6.41 -9.73
C GLU A 500 -12.29 -5.77 -8.70
N LEU A 501 -13.54 -6.24 -8.68
CA LEU A 501 -14.62 -5.70 -7.84
C LEU A 501 -14.29 -5.67 -6.33
N SER A 502 -13.31 -6.45 -5.86
CA SER A 502 -12.87 -6.37 -4.46
C SER A 502 -12.13 -5.07 -4.10
N ILE A 503 -11.76 -4.23 -5.08
CA ILE A 503 -11.23 -2.88 -4.82
C ILE A 503 -12.35 -1.89 -4.42
N LEU A 504 -13.59 -2.11 -4.86
CA LEU A 504 -14.77 -1.32 -4.45
C LEU A 504 -15.37 -1.75 -3.10
N ALA A 505 -14.74 -2.68 -2.38
CA ALA A 505 -15.20 -3.11 -1.06
C ALA A 505 -15.35 -1.95 -0.03
N PRO A 506 -14.47 -0.92 0.02
CA PRO A 506 -14.70 0.26 0.87
C PRO A 506 -16.00 0.97 0.53
N LEU A 507 -16.19 1.36 -0.75
CA LEU A 507 -17.39 2.05 -1.23
C LEU A 507 -18.68 1.26 -0.92
N LEU A 508 -18.70 -0.03 -1.25
CA LEU A 508 -19.86 -0.92 -1.08
C LEU A 508 -20.11 -1.39 0.37
N GLN A 509 -19.19 -1.14 1.32
CA GLN A 509 -19.37 -1.41 2.75
C GLN A 509 -19.69 -0.15 3.55
N CYS A 510 -19.10 1.00 3.18
CA CYS A 510 -19.36 2.27 3.86
C CYS A 510 -20.61 2.97 3.34
N CYS A 511 -20.90 2.81 2.04
CA CYS A 511 -21.95 3.49 1.28
C CYS A 511 -21.96 5.00 1.47
N ILE A 512 -20.79 5.65 1.34
CA ILE A 512 -20.65 7.10 1.24
C ILE A 512 -19.74 7.47 0.07
N VAL A 513 -20.03 8.57 -0.62
CA VAL A 513 -19.23 9.16 -1.69
C VAL A 513 -19.35 10.68 -1.65
N ARG A 514 -18.34 11.41 -2.15
CA ARG A 514 -18.42 12.86 -2.31
C ARG A 514 -19.29 13.25 -3.50
N HIS A 515 -20.07 14.32 -3.36
CA HIS A 515 -20.75 14.99 -4.48
C HIS A 515 -19.77 15.28 -5.64
N THR A 516 -18.59 15.83 -5.34
CA THR A 516 -17.54 16.17 -6.33
C THR A 516 -17.10 14.95 -7.15
N THR A 517 -16.80 13.84 -6.48
CA THR A 517 -16.40 12.57 -7.10
C THR A 517 -17.53 11.95 -7.94
N LEU A 518 -18.78 11.96 -7.44
CA LEU A 518 -19.95 11.48 -8.19
C LEU A 518 -20.24 12.36 -9.42
N ALA A 519 -20.17 13.69 -9.28
CA ALA A 519 -20.36 14.62 -10.39
C ALA A 519 -19.28 14.45 -11.48
N ALA A 520 -18.02 14.20 -11.11
CA ALA A 520 -16.96 13.88 -12.05
C ALA A 520 -17.24 12.56 -12.81
N LEU A 521 -17.65 11.50 -12.12
CA LEU A 521 -18.01 10.23 -12.75
C LEU A 521 -19.19 10.38 -13.73
N LEU A 522 -20.25 11.10 -13.33
CA LEU A 522 -21.41 11.38 -14.19
C LEU A 522 -21.03 12.24 -15.41
N LYS A 523 -20.16 13.25 -15.25
CA LYS A 523 -19.63 14.07 -16.34
C LYS A 523 -18.95 13.22 -17.41
N PHE A 524 -18.08 12.29 -17.01
CA PHE A 524 -17.36 11.42 -17.95
C PHE A 524 -18.18 10.23 -18.47
N HIS A 525 -19.30 9.90 -17.82
CA HIS A 525 -20.25 8.88 -18.33
C HIS A 525 -21.20 9.45 -19.38
N ASN A 526 -21.72 10.67 -19.16
CA ASN A 526 -22.77 11.27 -19.98
C ASN A 526 -22.26 12.33 -20.98
N GLY A 527 -21.01 12.77 -20.85
CA GLY A 527 -20.35 13.73 -21.73
C GLY A 527 -19.23 13.10 -22.56
N ASP A 528 -18.09 13.78 -22.64
CA ASP A 528 -16.87 13.21 -23.23
C ASP A 528 -16.34 12.04 -22.38
N PRO A 529 -16.10 10.85 -22.97
CA PRO A 529 -15.59 9.69 -22.23
C PRO A 529 -14.23 9.94 -21.59
N LEU A 530 -13.99 9.37 -20.41
CA LEU A 530 -12.72 9.52 -19.68
C LEU A 530 -11.55 8.95 -20.47
N SER A 531 -11.77 7.87 -21.24
CA SER A 531 -10.80 7.30 -22.18
C SER A 531 -10.27 8.28 -23.22
N LYS A 532 -11.12 9.22 -23.70
CA LYS A 532 -10.74 10.26 -24.66
C LYS A 532 -9.88 11.31 -23.97
N VAL A 533 -10.36 11.89 -22.87
CA VAL A 533 -9.65 12.95 -22.14
C VAL A 533 -8.31 12.47 -21.56
N LEU A 534 -8.26 11.23 -21.07
CA LEU A 534 -7.03 10.59 -20.59
C LEU A 534 -6.01 10.38 -21.72
N ARG A 535 -6.47 9.91 -22.90
CA ARG A 535 -5.63 9.77 -24.10
C ARG A 535 -5.06 11.10 -24.56
N GLU A 536 -5.91 12.14 -24.65
CA GLU A 536 -5.51 13.48 -25.07
C GLU A 536 -4.48 14.08 -24.10
N SER A 537 -4.69 13.93 -22.79
CA SER A 537 -3.75 14.41 -21.77
C SER A 537 -2.40 13.66 -21.79
N MET A 538 -2.43 12.32 -21.88
CA MET A 538 -1.20 11.52 -21.95
C MET A 538 -0.43 11.67 -23.27
N ASN A 539 -1.05 12.20 -24.33
CA ASN A 539 -0.37 12.41 -25.61
C ASN A 539 0.64 13.58 -25.59
N ALA A 540 0.70 14.36 -24.50
CA ALA A 540 1.75 15.34 -24.25
C ALA A 540 3.02 14.73 -23.61
N ASP A 541 2.97 13.48 -23.15
CA ASP A 541 4.12 12.79 -22.55
C ASP A 541 5.12 12.30 -23.62
N PRO A 542 6.45 12.49 -23.44
CA PRO A 542 7.48 12.04 -24.37
C PRO A 542 7.46 10.55 -24.75
N VAL A 543 6.84 9.67 -23.96
CA VAL A 543 6.78 8.21 -24.22
C VAL A 543 5.37 7.73 -24.61
N SER A 544 4.52 8.66 -25.10
CA SER A 544 3.24 8.34 -25.75
C SER A 544 3.43 7.30 -26.88
N PRO A 545 2.61 6.24 -26.97
CA PRO A 545 1.41 5.97 -26.17
C PRO A 545 1.70 5.38 -24.78
N ILE A 546 1.10 5.96 -23.74
CA ILE A 546 1.28 5.52 -22.34
C ILE A 546 0.44 4.28 -21.99
N LEU A 547 -0.81 4.20 -22.47
CA LEU A 547 -1.69 3.04 -22.28
C LEU A 547 -2.01 2.36 -23.61
N TRP A 548 -2.20 1.04 -23.55
CA TRP A 548 -2.76 0.23 -24.64
C TRP A 548 -4.28 0.39 -24.71
N GLU A 549 -4.85 0.43 -25.91
CA GLU A 549 -6.26 0.80 -26.18
C GLU A 549 -7.30 0.09 -25.28
N PRO A 550 -7.22 -1.23 -25.01
CA PRO A 550 -8.18 -1.91 -24.14
C PRO A 550 -8.16 -1.43 -22.68
N HIS A 551 -7.09 -0.81 -22.20
CA HIS A 551 -7.07 -0.16 -20.88
C HIS A 551 -7.87 1.14 -20.88
N LEU A 552 -7.85 1.91 -21.98
CA LEU A 552 -8.68 3.10 -22.13
C LEU A 552 -10.16 2.70 -22.15
N ALA A 553 -10.53 1.70 -22.94
CA ALA A 553 -11.89 1.14 -22.94
C ALA A 553 -12.30 0.49 -21.60
N ALA A 554 -11.34 -0.01 -20.82
CA ALA A 554 -11.60 -0.53 -19.47
C ALA A 554 -11.93 0.58 -18.46
N VAL A 555 -11.32 1.76 -18.57
CA VAL A 555 -11.61 2.91 -17.68
C VAL A 555 -13.07 3.35 -17.82
N ASP A 556 -13.58 3.55 -19.04
CA ASP A 556 -14.98 3.92 -19.26
C ASP A 556 -15.95 2.84 -18.74
N ARG A 557 -15.66 1.57 -19.02
CA ARG A 557 -16.45 0.43 -18.51
C ARG A 557 -16.50 0.42 -16.98
N ARG A 558 -15.40 0.78 -16.31
CA ARG A 558 -15.31 0.85 -14.84
C ARG A 558 -16.09 2.02 -14.25
N ILE A 559 -16.28 3.14 -14.97
CA ILE A 559 -17.15 4.24 -14.51
C ILE A 559 -18.59 3.73 -14.30
N GLY A 560 -19.16 3.03 -15.30
CA GLY A 560 -20.51 2.45 -15.17
C GLY A 560 -20.63 1.48 -13.99
N LEU A 561 -19.60 0.66 -13.73
CA LEU A 561 -19.56 -0.24 -12.56
C LEU A 561 -19.51 0.53 -11.22
N ILE A 562 -18.90 1.71 -11.17
CA ILE A 562 -18.89 2.57 -9.97
C ILE A 562 -20.26 3.26 -9.80
N LEU A 563 -20.88 3.75 -10.88
CA LEU A 563 -22.21 4.36 -10.81
C LEU A 563 -23.28 3.34 -10.39
N ASP A 564 -23.22 2.10 -10.89
CA ASP A 564 -24.04 0.98 -10.41
C ASP A 564 -23.80 0.67 -8.91
N ALA A 565 -22.56 0.79 -8.43
CA ALA A 565 -22.23 0.59 -7.01
C ALA A 565 -22.81 1.70 -6.12
N ILE A 566 -22.74 2.96 -6.57
CA ILE A 566 -23.30 4.12 -5.86
C ILE A 566 -24.83 4.03 -5.85
N ARG A 567 -25.47 3.71 -6.98
CA ARG A 567 -26.93 3.48 -7.05
C ARG A 567 -27.36 2.36 -6.11
N LYS A 568 -26.66 1.22 -6.08
CA LYS A 568 -26.96 0.10 -5.15
C LYS A 568 -26.88 0.51 -3.68
N CYS A 569 -25.97 1.41 -3.31
CA CYS A 569 -25.92 1.99 -1.97
C CYS A 569 -27.12 2.90 -1.66
N ILE A 570 -27.61 3.66 -2.65
CA ILE A 570 -28.80 4.52 -2.50
C ILE A 570 -30.07 3.67 -2.38
N GLU A 571 -30.26 2.68 -3.26
CA GLU A 571 -31.37 1.70 -3.19
C GLU A 571 -31.51 1.11 -1.78
N LYS A 572 -30.38 0.74 -1.16
CA LYS A 572 -30.31 0.18 0.19
C LYS A 572 -30.60 1.22 1.29
N ALA A 573 -30.15 2.46 1.12
CA ALA A 573 -30.43 3.54 2.07
C ALA A 573 -31.90 3.98 2.07
N GLU A 574 -32.57 3.92 0.91
CA GLU A 574 -33.99 4.23 0.76
C GLU A 574 -34.92 3.10 1.22
N ASN A 575 -34.53 1.83 1.06
CA ASN A 575 -35.40 0.66 1.29
C ASN A 575 -34.89 -0.32 2.39
N PRO A 576 -34.43 0.13 3.56
CA PRO A 576 -33.81 -0.74 4.58
C PRO A 576 -34.72 -1.88 5.05
N LEU A 577 -36.03 -1.65 5.08
CA LEU A 577 -37.03 -2.66 5.48
C LEU A 577 -37.23 -3.77 4.44
N GLN A 578 -36.92 -3.54 3.16
CA GLN A 578 -37.10 -4.56 2.12
C GLN A 578 -35.94 -5.56 2.11
N ASP A 579 -34.73 -5.11 2.49
CA ASP A 579 -33.61 -5.97 2.84
C ASP A 579 -33.91 -6.82 4.09
N GLU A 580 -34.57 -6.27 5.12
CA GLU A 580 -35.00 -7.05 6.30
C GLU A 580 -36.09 -8.10 5.97
N VAL A 581 -37.00 -7.85 5.03
CA VAL A 581 -38.06 -8.81 4.66
C VAL A 581 -37.52 -9.98 3.83
N ASN A 582 -36.54 -9.73 2.94
CA ASN A 582 -35.86 -10.78 2.19
C ASN A 582 -35.00 -11.70 3.10
N ASP A 583 -34.63 -11.23 4.30
CA ASP A 583 -33.79 -11.96 5.26
C ASP A 583 -34.50 -13.19 5.89
N PHE A 584 -35.84 -13.21 5.87
CA PHE A 584 -36.68 -14.25 6.48
C PHE A 584 -36.95 -15.49 5.60
N VAL A 585 -36.64 -15.45 4.30
CA VAL A 585 -36.90 -16.55 3.34
C VAL A 585 -35.67 -17.42 3.17
#